data_AF-A0A379B8F9-F1
#
_entry.id   AF-A0A379B8F9-F1
#
_cell.length_a   1.000
_cell.length_b   1.000
_cell.length_c   1.000
_cell.angle_alpha   90.00
_cell.angle_beta   90.00
_cell.angle_gamma   90.00
#
_symmetry.space_group_name_H-M   'P 1'
#
loop_
_entity.id
_entity.type
_entity.pdbx_description
1 polymer ?
#
loop_
_entity_poly.entity_id
_entity_poly.type
_entity_poly.pdbx_seq_one_letter_code
_entity_poly.pdbx_strand_id
1 'polypeptide(L)'
;MNINATLIGQTIAFIIFVWFCMKYVWPPIIKAIEERQSSISNALASAEAAKKEQADTKIFVEQEITQAKLQAQEIVDLANKRRNEILDEVKAEAEALKAKIIEQGYAEVESERKRVQEELRVKVASLAVAGAEKIVGRTVDEAANNDIIDKLVAEL
;
A
#
# COMPACT_ATOMS: atom_id res chain seq x y z
N MET A 1 -73.28 -60.23 57.68
CA MET A 1 -72.09 -59.67 58.34
C MET A 1 -72.50 -58.33 58.91
N ASN A 2 -72.66 -58.24 60.23
CA ASN A 2 -73.25 -57.06 60.87
C ASN A 2 -72.30 -55.85 60.76
N ILE A 3 -72.87 -54.67 60.50
CA ILE A 3 -72.15 -53.41 60.57
C ILE A 3 -71.75 -53.20 62.03
N ASN A 4 -70.48 -53.44 62.34
CA ASN A 4 -69.91 -53.24 63.67
C ASN A 4 -69.23 -51.86 63.76
N ALA A 5 -69.09 -51.33 64.97
CA ALA A 5 -68.40 -50.05 65.24
C ALA A 5 -66.96 -50.00 64.69
N THR A 6 -66.33 -51.16 64.49
CA THR A 6 -65.03 -51.32 63.83
C THR A 6 -65.04 -50.82 62.38
N LEU A 7 -66.16 -50.97 61.65
CA LEU A 7 -66.27 -50.53 60.26
C LEU A 7 -66.31 -49.00 60.17
N ILE A 8 -67.01 -48.33 61.10
CA ILE A 8 -67.03 -46.85 61.19
C ILE A 8 -65.63 -46.32 61.55
N GLY A 9 -64.95 -46.95 62.51
CA GLY A 9 -63.57 -46.59 62.87
C GLY A 9 -62.58 -46.77 61.71
N GLN A 10 -62.71 -47.86 60.95
CA GLN A 10 -61.92 -48.10 59.74
C GLN A 10 -62.20 -47.06 58.65
N THR A 11 -63.46 -46.66 58.43
CA THR A 11 -63.81 -45.62 57.46
C THR A 11 -63.23 -44.25 57.85
N ILE A 12 -63.30 -43.86 59.12
CA ILE A 12 -62.72 -42.59 59.60
C ILE A 12 -61.19 -42.61 59.44
N ALA A 13 -60.53 -43.70 59.83
CA ALA A 13 -59.09 -43.86 59.66
C ALA A 13 -58.69 -43.81 58.17
N PHE A 14 -59.47 -44.42 57.28
CA PHE A 14 -59.25 -44.36 55.83
C PHE A 14 -59.39 -42.93 55.29
N ILE A 15 -60.41 -42.18 55.71
CA ILE A 15 -60.60 -40.78 55.29
C ILE A 15 -59.44 -39.90 55.74
N ILE A 16 -59.00 -40.03 56.99
CA ILE A 16 -57.86 -39.28 57.52
C ILE A 16 -56.57 -39.65 56.76
N PHE A 17 -56.37 -40.92 56.45
CA PHE A 17 -55.22 -41.39 55.67
C PHE A 17 -55.22 -40.83 54.24
N VAL A 18 -56.37 -40.86 53.55
CA VAL A 18 -56.52 -40.28 52.20
C VAL A 18 -56.25 -38.77 52.24
N TRP A 19 -56.79 -38.06 53.23
CA TRP A 19 -56.55 -36.63 53.40
C TRP A 19 -55.06 -36.31 53.62
N PHE A 20 -54.39 -37.10 54.44
CA PHE A 20 -52.95 -36.98 54.67
C PHE A 20 -52.14 -37.24 53.39
N CYS A 21 -52.44 -38.32 52.66
CA CYS A 21 -51.80 -38.63 51.39
C CYS A 21 -52.02 -37.53 50.33
N MET A 22 -53.24 -36.99 50.25
CA MET A 22 -53.57 -35.92 49.31
C MET A 22 -52.83 -34.62 49.64
N LYS A 23 -52.63 -34.32 50.93
CA LYS A 23 -51.98 -33.08 51.37
C LYS A 23 -50.45 -33.17 51.42
N TYR A 24 -49.88 -34.31 51.77
CA TYR A 24 -48.44 -34.44 52.02
C TYR A 24 -47.69 -35.28 50.99
N VAL A 25 -48.33 -36.29 50.37
CA VAL A 25 -47.64 -37.23 49.46
C VAL A 25 -47.86 -36.86 48.00
N TRP A 26 -49.06 -36.43 47.62
CA TRP A 26 -49.37 -36.05 46.24
C TRP A 26 -48.61 -34.82 45.73
N PRO A 27 -48.53 -33.69 46.49
CA PRO A 27 -47.85 -32.49 46.02
C PRO A 27 -46.37 -32.68 45.66
N PRO A 28 -45.52 -33.36 46.46
CA PRO A 28 -44.11 -33.55 46.09
C PRO A 28 -43.94 -34.45 44.86
N ILE A 29 -44.83 -35.43 44.64
CA ILE A 29 -44.77 -36.31 43.46
C ILE A 29 -45.08 -35.51 42.19
N ILE A 30 -46.17 -34.74 42.19
CA ILE A 30 -46.55 -33.92 41.03
C ILE A 30 -45.46 -32.88 40.75
N LYS A 31 -44.95 -32.22 41.80
CA LYS A 31 -43.87 -31.24 41.67
C LYS A 31 -42.62 -31.84 41.03
N ALA A 32 -42.22 -33.05 41.42
CA ALA A 32 -41.06 -33.72 40.83
C ALA A 32 -41.27 -34.08 39.34
N ILE A 33 -42.50 -34.44 38.96
CA ILE A 33 -42.86 -34.71 37.56
C ILE A 33 -42.84 -33.41 36.74
N GLU A 34 -43.45 -32.34 37.26
CA GLU A 34 -43.47 -31.02 36.61
C GLU A 34 -42.08 -30.42 36.46
N GLU A 35 -41.22 -30.54 37.48
CA GLU A 35 -39.84 -30.07 37.43
C GLU A 35 -39.03 -30.80 36.36
N ARG A 36 -39.20 -32.13 36.26
CA ARG A 36 -38.57 -32.93 35.20
C ARG A 36 -39.11 -32.55 33.82
N GLN A 37 -40.42 -32.37 33.67
CA GLN A 37 -41.03 -31.98 32.40
C GLN A 37 -40.57 -30.58 31.97
N SER A 38 -40.54 -29.62 32.90
CA SER A 38 -40.06 -28.25 32.67
C SER A 38 -38.58 -28.25 32.30
N SER A 39 -37.74 -29.00 33.01
CA SER A 39 -36.32 -29.12 32.71
C SER A 39 -36.07 -29.67 31.30
N ILE A 40 -36.80 -30.73 30.89
CA ILE A 40 -36.69 -31.29 29.53
C ILE A 40 -37.17 -30.29 28.48
N SER A 41 -38.30 -29.63 28.72
CA SER A 41 -38.84 -28.61 27.80
C SER A 41 -37.86 -27.45 27.63
N ASN A 42 -37.29 -26.95 28.73
CA ASN A 42 -36.33 -25.86 28.70
C ASN A 42 -35.02 -26.27 28.04
N ALA A 43 -34.55 -27.50 28.28
CA ALA A 43 -33.35 -28.03 27.63
C ALA A 43 -33.54 -28.16 26.12
N LEU A 44 -34.69 -28.67 25.67
CA LEU A 44 -35.02 -28.79 24.25
C LEU A 44 -35.17 -27.42 23.59
N ALA A 45 -35.89 -26.48 24.21
CA ALA A 45 -36.04 -25.12 23.70
C ALA A 45 -34.69 -24.40 23.61
N SER A 46 -33.83 -24.55 24.62
CA SER A 46 -32.48 -23.96 24.62
C SER A 46 -31.59 -24.58 23.54
N ALA A 47 -31.66 -25.89 23.34
CA ALA A 47 -30.91 -26.57 22.28
C ALA A 47 -31.35 -26.14 20.88
N GLU A 48 -32.66 -25.96 20.66
CA GLU A 48 -33.19 -25.46 19.40
C GLU A 48 -32.81 -24.01 19.15
N ALA A 49 -32.89 -23.15 20.17
CA ALA A 49 -32.44 -21.76 20.11
C ALA A 49 -30.94 -21.67 19.80
N ALA A 50 -30.10 -22.46 20.49
CA ALA A 50 -28.66 -22.50 20.25
C ALA A 50 -28.32 -22.98 18.83
N LYS A 51 -29.05 -23.98 18.31
CA LYS A 51 -28.88 -24.47 16.94
C LYS A 51 -29.25 -23.40 15.91
N LYS A 52 -30.34 -22.65 16.16
CA LYS A 52 -30.76 -21.55 15.29
C LYS A 52 -29.74 -20.40 15.33
N GLU A 53 -29.32 -19.98 16.52
CA GLU A 53 -28.30 -18.94 16.69
C GLU A 53 -26.97 -19.34 16.03
N GLN A 54 -26.57 -20.60 16.13
CA GLN A 54 -25.39 -21.11 15.45
C GLN A 54 -25.53 -21.01 13.92
N ALA A 55 -26.70 -21.36 13.37
CA ALA A 55 -26.96 -21.25 11.93
C ALA A 55 -26.94 -19.79 11.47
N ASP A 56 -27.60 -18.90 12.20
CA ASP A 56 -27.66 -17.47 11.90
C ASP A 56 -26.25 -16.84 12.00
N THR A 57 -25.48 -17.17 13.03
CA THR A 57 -24.09 -16.72 13.20
C THR A 57 -23.21 -17.22 12.07
N LYS A 58 -23.37 -18.46 11.63
CA LYS A 58 -22.59 -19.01 10.51
C LYS A 58 -22.85 -18.24 9.22
N ILE A 59 -24.12 -17.92 8.93
CA ILE A 59 -24.48 -17.10 7.76
C ILE A 59 -23.84 -15.71 7.86
N PHE A 60 -23.93 -15.06 9.03
CA PHE A 60 -23.32 -13.76 9.26
C PHE A 60 -21.79 -13.78 9.06
N VAL A 61 -21.11 -14.79 9.60
CA VAL A 61 -19.66 -14.97 9.43
C VAL A 61 -19.29 -15.21 7.97
N GLU A 62 -20.05 -16.03 7.23
CA GLU A 62 -19.81 -16.24 5.80
C GLU A 62 -20.00 -14.96 4.99
N GLN A 63 -21.00 -14.14 5.35
CA GLN A 63 -21.22 -12.82 4.74
C GLN A 63 -20.09 -11.85 5.06
N GLU A 64 -19.65 -11.75 6.31
CA GLU A 64 -18.51 -10.91 6.73
C GLU A 64 -17.22 -11.31 6.02
N ILE A 65 -16.92 -12.62 5.94
CA ILE A 65 -15.75 -13.10 5.20
C ILE A 65 -15.82 -12.72 3.72
N THR A 66 -17.01 -12.81 3.12
CA THR A 66 -17.22 -12.43 1.72
C THR A 66 -17.04 -10.92 1.53
N GLN A 67 -17.59 -10.09 2.41
CA GLN A 67 -17.41 -8.64 2.37
C GLN A 67 -15.95 -8.25 2.58
N ALA A 68 -15.25 -8.87 3.54
CA ALA A 68 -13.84 -8.64 3.79
C ALA A 68 -12.97 -9.00 2.57
N LYS A 69 -13.29 -10.09 1.86
CA LYS A 69 -12.62 -10.45 0.60
C LYS A 69 -12.85 -9.42 -0.50
N LEU A 70 -14.07 -8.90 -0.65
CA LEU A 70 -14.39 -7.86 -1.62
C LEU A 70 -13.63 -6.56 -1.31
N GLN A 71 -13.63 -6.13 -0.05
CA GLN A 71 -12.87 -4.96 0.40
C GLN A 71 -11.36 -5.14 0.19
N ALA A 72 -10.84 -6.33 0.47
CA ALA A 72 -9.43 -6.62 0.23
C ALA A 72 -9.07 -6.54 -1.27
N GLN A 73 -9.93 -7.06 -2.15
CA GLN A 73 -9.76 -6.92 -3.60
C GLN A 73 -9.81 -5.44 -4.03
N GLU A 74 -10.78 -4.68 -3.53
CA GLU A 74 -10.91 -3.26 -3.82
C GLU A 74 -9.67 -2.45 -3.38
N ILE A 75 -9.12 -2.75 -2.20
CA ILE A 75 -7.89 -2.12 -1.71
C ILE A 75 -6.70 -2.45 -2.62
N VAL A 76 -6.57 -3.70 -3.06
CA VAL A 76 -5.50 -4.12 -3.97
C VAL A 76 -5.63 -3.45 -5.33
N ASP A 77 -6.85 -3.36 -5.87
CA ASP A 77 -7.13 -2.69 -7.14
C ASP A 77 -6.84 -1.19 -7.05
N LEU A 78 -7.26 -0.54 -5.97
CA LEU A 78 -6.95 0.87 -5.71
C LEU A 78 -5.44 1.10 -5.60
N ALA A 79 -4.72 0.22 -4.88
CA ALA A 79 -3.28 0.30 -4.74
C ALA A 79 -2.56 0.13 -6.08
N ASN A 80 -3.00 -0.82 -6.92
CA ASN A 80 -2.46 -1.01 -8.27
C ASN A 80 -2.72 0.19 -9.18
N LYS A 81 -3.94 0.75 -9.14
CA LYS A 81 -4.28 1.96 -9.89
C LYS A 81 -3.41 3.13 -9.45
N ARG A 82 -3.29 3.36 -8.15
CA ARG A 82 -2.45 4.44 -7.60
C ARG A 82 -0.98 4.26 -7.94
N ARG A 83 -0.48 3.03 -7.90
CA ARG A 83 0.89 2.70 -8.32
C ARG A 83 1.11 3.07 -9.79
N ASN A 84 0.18 2.73 -10.68
CA ASN A 84 0.29 3.05 -12.09
C ASN A 84 0.25 4.56 -12.34
N GLU A 85 -0.65 5.29 -11.66
CA GLU A 85 -0.70 6.76 -11.70
C GLU A 85 0.65 7.39 -11.30
N ILE A 86 1.22 6.94 -10.18
CA ILE A 86 2.54 7.42 -9.71
C ILE A 86 3.62 7.09 -10.73
N LEU A 87 3.59 5.89 -11.31
CA LEU A 87 4.60 5.46 -12.27
C LEU A 87 4.53 6.31 -13.55
N ASP A 88 3.33 6.65 -14.01
CA ASP A 88 3.14 7.53 -15.17
C ASP A 88 3.54 8.98 -14.87
N GLU A 89 3.24 9.48 -13.66
CA GLU A 89 3.70 10.79 -13.19
C GLU A 89 5.23 10.88 -13.14
N VAL A 90 5.88 9.88 -12.53
CA VAL A 90 7.35 9.80 -12.44
C VAL A 90 7.99 9.69 -13.83
N LYS A 91 7.39 8.93 -14.76
CA LYS A 91 7.88 8.87 -16.15
C LYS A 91 7.78 10.23 -16.85
N ALA A 92 6.66 10.94 -16.69
CA ALA A 92 6.48 12.26 -17.27
C ALA A 92 7.48 13.26 -16.71
N GLU A 93 7.69 13.26 -15.39
CA GLU A 93 8.70 14.09 -14.73
C GLU A 93 10.12 13.72 -15.20
N ALA A 94 10.44 12.43 -15.32
CA ALA A 94 11.74 11.98 -15.80
C ALA A 94 12.02 12.41 -17.25
N GLU A 95 11.05 12.33 -18.16
CA GLU A 95 11.22 12.82 -19.53
C GLU A 95 11.37 14.35 -19.56
N ALA A 96 10.64 15.09 -18.71
CA ALA A 96 10.80 16.54 -18.59
C ALA A 96 12.20 16.93 -18.07
N LEU A 97 12.69 16.24 -17.03
CA LEU A 97 14.03 16.43 -16.48
C LEU A 97 15.11 16.09 -17.51
N LYS A 98 14.95 14.98 -18.23
CA LYS A 98 15.86 14.58 -19.31
C LYS A 98 15.91 15.63 -20.42
N ALA A 99 14.77 16.16 -20.87
CA ALA A 99 14.72 17.23 -21.86
C ALA A 99 15.47 18.48 -21.36
N LYS A 100 15.28 18.85 -20.09
CA LYS A 100 15.97 19.97 -19.45
C LYS A 100 17.48 19.76 -19.37
N ILE A 101 17.93 18.56 -18.99
CA ILE A 101 19.37 18.22 -18.94
C ILE A 101 19.99 18.29 -20.33
N ILE A 102 19.30 17.80 -21.36
CA ILE A 102 19.76 17.87 -22.75
C ILE A 102 19.88 19.33 -23.20
N GLU A 103 18.88 20.16 -22.93
CA GLU A 103 18.91 21.59 -23.25
C GLU A 103 20.06 22.31 -22.55
N GLN A 104 20.27 22.04 -21.25
CA GLN A 104 21.40 22.58 -20.50
C GLN A 104 22.74 22.12 -21.08
N GLY A 105 22.86 20.85 -21.48
CA GLY A 105 24.05 20.31 -22.13
C GLY A 105 24.35 20.99 -23.46
N TYR A 106 23.34 21.27 -24.29
CA TYR A 106 23.53 22.04 -25.51
C TYR A 106 24.00 23.47 -25.24
N ALA A 107 23.44 24.14 -24.23
CA ALA A 107 23.86 25.47 -23.84
C ALA A 107 25.31 25.50 -23.34
N GLU A 108 25.72 24.50 -22.56
CA GLU A 108 27.10 24.36 -22.07
C GLU A 108 28.08 24.09 -23.22
N VAL A 109 27.73 23.19 -24.15
CA VAL A 109 28.53 22.94 -25.36
C VAL A 109 28.65 24.19 -26.22
N GLU A 110 27.59 24.99 -26.39
CA GLU A 110 27.67 26.23 -27.16
C GLU A 110 28.59 27.27 -26.49
N SER A 111 28.50 27.39 -25.16
CA SER A 111 29.39 28.23 -24.35
C SER A 111 30.85 27.80 -24.52
N GLU A 112 31.11 26.51 -24.43
CA GLU A 112 32.45 25.93 -24.58
C GLU A 112 32.99 26.14 -25.99
N ARG A 113 32.15 25.98 -27.02
CA ARG A 113 32.54 26.28 -28.41
C ARG A 113 32.94 27.74 -28.60
N LYS A 114 32.23 28.69 -27.99
CA LYS A 114 32.59 30.12 -28.02
C LYS A 114 33.93 30.35 -27.33
N ARG A 115 34.18 29.72 -26.19
CA ARG A 115 35.47 29.78 -25.48
C ARG A 115 36.62 29.26 -26.35
N VAL A 116 36.45 28.07 -26.95
CA VAL A 116 37.45 27.45 -27.83
C VAL A 116 37.69 28.28 -29.09
N GLN A 117 36.65 28.89 -29.67
CA GLN A 117 36.81 29.81 -30.81
C GLN A 117 37.65 31.03 -30.45
N GLU A 118 37.45 31.60 -29.26
CA GLU A 118 38.23 32.76 -28.81
C GLU A 118 39.69 32.36 -28.55
N GLU A 119 39.94 31.21 -27.92
CA GLU A 119 41.31 30.66 -27.79
C GLU A 119 41.98 30.40 -29.15
N LEU A 120 41.24 29.87 -30.13
CA LEU A 120 41.73 29.67 -31.49
C LEU A 120 42.06 30.99 -32.17
N ARG A 121 41.26 32.04 -32.00
CA ARG A 121 41.56 33.37 -32.56
C ARG A 121 42.88 33.93 -32.03
N VAL A 122 43.13 33.81 -30.73
CA VAL A 122 44.41 34.23 -30.12
C VAL A 122 45.57 33.43 -30.70
N LYS A 123 45.43 32.10 -30.82
CA LYS A 123 46.47 31.24 -31.41
C LYS A 123 46.71 31.56 -32.90
N VAL A 124 45.66 31.76 -33.69
CA VAL A 124 45.76 32.11 -35.11
C VAL A 124 46.41 33.49 -35.30
N ALA A 125 46.07 34.48 -34.47
CA ALA A 125 46.74 35.79 -34.50
C ALA A 125 48.24 35.66 -34.24
N SER A 126 48.64 34.86 -33.24
CA SER A 126 50.05 34.61 -32.95
C SER A 126 50.78 33.90 -34.10
N LEU A 127 50.14 32.90 -34.73
CA LEU A 127 50.67 32.20 -35.90
C LEU A 127 50.75 33.11 -37.14
N ALA A 128 49.79 34.02 -37.33
CA ALA A 128 49.79 34.98 -38.43
C ALA A 128 50.94 35.99 -38.29
N VAL A 129 51.22 36.48 -37.07
CA VAL A 129 52.39 37.33 -36.78
C VAL A 129 53.69 36.57 -37.04
N ALA A 130 53.83 35.34 -36.51
CA ALA A 130 55.02 34.51 -36.76
C ALA A 130 55.20 34.17 -38.25
N GLY A 131 54.10 33.96 -38.99
CA GLY A 131 54.12 33.76 -40.43
C GLY A 131 54.55 35.02 -41.19
N ALA A 132 54.05 36.19 -40.80
CA ALA A 132 54.44 37.47 -41.37
C ALA A 132 55.92 37.78 -41.09
N GLU A 133 56.42 37.55 -39.87
CA GLU A 133 57.85 37.66 -39.54
C GLU A 133 58.71 36.73 -40.40
N LYS A 134 58.26 35.50 -40.63
CA LYS A 134 58.98 34.53 -41.47
C LYS A 134 58.99 34.93 -42.95
N ILE A 135 57.91 35.52 -43.46
CA ILE A 135 57.84 36.05 -44.84
C ILE A 135 58.76 37.27 -44.98
N VAL A 136 58.71 38.21 -44.04
CA VAL A 136 59.59 39.39 -44.03
C VAL A 136 61.05 38.98 -43.91
N GLY A 137 61.37 38.04 -43.01
CA GLY A 137 62.73 37.50 -42.90
C GLY A 137 63.22 36.86 -44.19
N ARG A 138 62.33 36.19 -44.95
CA ARG A 138 62.67 35.56 -46.23
C ARG A 138 62.81 36.58 -47.37
N THR A 139 62.00 37.64 -47.41
CA THR A 139 62.14 38.71 -48.42
C THR A 139 63.33 39.63 -48.16
N VAL A 140 63.76 39.78 -46.90
CA VAL A 140 65.00 40.49 -46.54
C VAL A 140 66.23 39.71 -46.99
N ASP A 141 66.17 38.37 -47.02
CA ASP A 141 67.29 37.49 -47.39
C ASP A 141 67.47 37.34 -48.92
N GLU A 142 66.39 37.35 -49.71
CA GLU A 142 66.49 37.13 -51.17
C GLU A 142 66.81 38.38 -52.01
N ALA A 143 66.71 39.61 -51.47
CA ALA A 143 66.87 40.82 -52.30
C ALA A 143 67.64 42.02 -51.69
N ALA A 144 67.94 42.08 -50.39
CA ALA A 144 68.13 43.40 -49.76
C ALA A 144 69.38 43.64 -48.89
N ASN A 145 70.44 42.81 -48.92
CA ASN A 145 71.57 43.07 -48.00
C ASN A 145 72.99 43.15 -48.58
N ASN A 146 73.17 43.08 -49.89
CA ASN A 146 74.48 43.38 -50.51
C ASN A 146 74.51 44.77 -51.19
N ASP A 147 73.41 45.22 -51.81
CA ASP A 147 73.41 46.48 -52.58
C ASP A 147 73.40 47.75 -51.68
N ILE A 148 72.97 47.63 -50.41
CA ILE A 148 72.97 48.75 -49.45
C ILE A 148 74.34 48.89 -48.77
N ILE A 149 75.04 47.77 -48.51
CA ILE A 149 76.37 47.81 -47.92
C ILE A 149 77.39 48.31 -48.95
N ASP A 150 77.28 47.91 -50.21
CA ASP A 150 78.18 48.37 -51.27
C ASP A 150 78.01 49.87 -51.58
N LYS A 151 76.81 50.43 -51.44
CA LYS A 151 76.58 51.87 -51.60
C LYS A 151 77.08 52.71 -50.41
N LEU A 152 77.10 52.16 -49.20
CA LEU A 152 77.61 52.86 -48.02
C LEU A 152 79.15 52.86 -47.95
N VAL A 153 79.78 51.81 -48.51
CA VAL A 153 81.25 51.72 -48.59
C VAL A 153 81.80 52.56 -49.76
N ALA A 154 81.00 52.88 -50.77
CA ALA A 154 81.39 53.76 -51.88
C ALA A 154 81.35 55.27 -51.55
N GLU A 155 80.84 55.66 -50.38
CA GLU A 155 80.81 57.05 -49.89
C GLU A 155 81.86 57.36 -48.79
N LEU A 156 82.80 56.43 -48.54
CA LEU A 156 84.04 56.66 -47.78
C LEU A 156 85.27 56.58 -48.70
#